data_AF-A0A1F8QKC8-F1
#
_entry.id   AF-A0A1F8QKC8-F1
#
_cell.length_a   1.000
_cell.length_b   1.000
_cell.length_c   1.000
_cell.angle_alpha   90.00
_cell.angle_beta   90.00
_cell.angle_gamma   90.00
#
_symmetry.space_group_name_H-M   'P 1'
#
loop_
_entity.id
_entity.type
_entity.pdbx_description
1 polymer ?
#
loop_
_entity_poly.entity_id
_entity_poly.type
_entity_poly.pdbx_seq_one_letter_code
_entity_poly.pdbx_strand_id
1 'polypeptide(L)'
;MQIRKTYREVNPDLLFHEIRDFARKQGAIVGETKLETYSQPTDSSSHVTRATLTLKVLDEASKTEKEFCQVHVVGSAKGDTKLMIDVDERLFPQPKLPAFLGDLDFVFGTYEVKGP
;
A
#
# COMPACT_ATOMS: atom_id res chain seq x y z
N MET A 1 -3.10 -2.93 -13.74
CA MET A 1 -1.64 -3.04 -13.46
C MET A 1 -1.36 -3.53 -12.05
N GLN A 2 -0.27 -4.28 -11.85
CA GLN A 2 0.25 -4.65 -10.52
C GLN A 2 1.65 -4.06 -10.32
N ILE A 3 1.90 -3.46 -9.15
CA ILE A 3 3.17 -2.86 -8.76
C ILE A 3 3.68 -3.59 -7.51
N ARG A 4 4.96 -3.95 -7.52
CA ARG A 4 5.63 -4.62 -6.40
C ARG A 4 6.87 -3.84 -6.00
N LYS A 5 6.99 -3.51 -4.72
CA LYS A 5 8.15 -2.85 -4.13
C LYS A 5 8.58 -3.58 -2.86
N THR A 6 9.88 -3.59 -2.59
CA THR A 6 10.43 -4.12 -1.35
C THR A 6 11.23 -3.02 -0.68
N TYR A 7 10.92 -2.74 0.57
CA TYR A 7 11.62 -1.75 1.39
C TYR A 7 12.34 -2.44 2.53
N ARG A 8 13.53 -1.97 2.86
CA ARG A 8 14.33 -2.49 3.97
C ARG A 8 14.21 -1.59 5.18
N GLU A 9 14.03 -2.18 6.36
CA GLU A 9 13.95 -1.46 7.65
C GLU A 9 12.81 -0.43 7.72
N VAL A 10 11.78 -0.59 6.88
CA VAL A 10 10.57 0.23 6.92
C VAL A 10 9.52 -0.47 7.76
N ASN A 11 9.00 0.23 8.77
CA ASN A 11 7.90 -0.30 9.57
C ASN A 11 6.64 -0.49 8.69
N PRO A 12 6.07 -1.71 8.62
CA PRO A 12 4.88 -1.99 7.79
C PRO A 12 3.65 -1.16 8.18
N ASP A 13 3.47 -0.86 9.46
CA ASP A 13 2.37 -0.03 9.96
C ASP A 13 2.53 1.41 9.49
N LEU A 14 3.75 1.96 9.55
CA LEU A 14 4.06 3.29 9.02
C LEU A 14 3.78 3.37 7.52
N LEU A 15 4.31 2.41 6.75
CA LEU A 15 4.11 2.36 5.30
C LEU A 15 2.62 2.28 4.95
N PHE A 16 1.85 1.48 5.68
CA PHE A 16 0.40 1.38 5.51
C PHE A 16 -0.31 2.72 5.78
N HIS A 17 0.05 3.42 6.86
CA HIS A 17 -0.52 4.73 7.18
C HIS A 17 -0.22 5.78 6.12
N GLU A 18 1.03 5.87 5.65
CA GLU A 18 1.43 6.79 4.60
C GLU A 18 0.69 6.51 3.29
N ILE A 19 0.58 5.23 2.89
CA ILE A 19 -0.18 4.84 1.69
C ILE A 19 -1.64 5.28 1.79
N ARG A 20 -2.28 5.06 2.94
CA ARG A 20 -3.68 5.48 3.17
C ARG A 20 -3.84 7.00 3.04
N ASP A 21 -2.89 7.76 3.58
CA ASP A 21 -2.98 9.21 3.62
C ASP A 21 -2.66 9.82 2.23
N PHE A 22 -1.71 9.27 1.49
CA PHE A 22 -1.47 9.62 0.09
C PHE A 22 -2.66 9.26 -0.81
N ALA A 23 -3.29 8.11 -0.60
CA ALA A 23 -4.49 7.75 -1.34
C ALA A 23 -5.63 8.77 -1.11
N ARG A 24 -5.84 9.18 0.14
CA ARG A 24 -6.81 10.24 0.49
C ARG A 24 -6.46 11.58 -0.15
N LYS A 25 -5.17 11.96 -0.17
CA LYS A 25 -4.68 13.17 -0.85
C LYS A 25 -5.02 13.19 -2.35
N GLN A 26 -4.98 12.03 -3.02
CA GLN A 26 -5.38 11.89 -4.44
C GLN A 26 -6.91 11.82 -4.64
N GLY A 27 -7.70 11.93 -3.57
CA GLY A 27 -9.15 11.88 -3.59
C GLY A 27 -9.73 10.47 -3.69
N ALA A 28 -8.97 9.44 -3.30
CA ALA A 28 -9.50 8.08 -3.17
C ALA A 28 -10.31 7.94 -1.88
N ILE A 29 -11.40 7.18 -1.95
CA ILE A 29 -12.19 6.79 -0.79
C ILE A 29 -11.54 5.55 -0.19
N VAL A 30 -11.18 5.61 1.09
CA VAL A 30 -10.66 4.46 1.80
C VAL A 30 -11.81 3.51 2.12
N GLY A 31 -11.75 2.31 1.56
CA GLY A 31 -12.71 1.23 1.80
C GLY A 31 -12.33 0.40 3.02
N GLU A 32 -12.13 -0.89 2.80
CA GLU A 32 -11.76 -1.84 3.84
C GLU A 32 -10.29 -1.67 4.23
N THR A 33 -10.05 -1.61 5.54
CA THR A 33 -8.71 -1.57 6.12
C THR A 33 -8.57 -2.72 7.10
N LYS A 34 -7.59 -3.60 6.87
CA LYS A 34 -7.29 -4.72 7.75
C LYS A 34 -5.82 -4.68 8.14
N LEU A 35 -5.53 -4.71 9.42
CA LEU A 35 -4.17 -4.78 9.95
C LEU A 35 -4.11 -5.93 10.95
N GLU A 36 -3.24 -6.89 10.69
CA GLU A 36 -3.11 -8.13 11.45
C GLU A 36 -1.64 -8.35 11.79
N THR A 37 -1.33 -8.54 13.06
CA THR A 37 0.02 -8.84 13.52
C THR A 37 0.09 -10.30 13.97
N TYR A 38 1.04 -11.03 13.41
CA TYR A 38 1.28 -12.44 13.71
C TYR A 38 2.66 -12.61 14.34
N SER A 39 2.74 -13.34 15.45
CA SER A 39 4.03 -13.76 16.00
C SER A 39 4.65 -14.83 15.11
N GLN A 40 5.96 -14.74 14.86
CA GLN A 40 6.62 -15.78 14.09
C GLN A 40 6.75 -17.06 14.92
N PRO A 41 6.50 -18.25 14.33
CA PRO A 41 6.58 -19.52 15.06
C PRO A 41 7.96 -19.83 15.66
N THR A 42 9.02 -19.29 15.05
CA THR A 42 10.42 -19.58 15.39
C THR A 42 11.06 -18.57 16.32
N ASP A 43 10.48 -17.38 16.46
CA ASP A 43 10.98 -16.31 17.32
C ASP A 43 9.80 -15.45 17.82
N SER A 44 9.44 -15.65 19.09
CA SER A 44 8.35 -14.94 19.75
C SER A 44 8.58 -13.42 19.87
N SER A 45 9.81 -12.94 19.63
CA SER A 45 10.16 -11.52 19.63
C SER A 45 10.10 -10.88 18.24
N SER A 46 9.87 -11.70 17.19
CA SER A 46 9.71 -11.25 15.82
C SER A 46 8.25 -11.34 15.41
N HIS A 47 7.71 -10.21 14.96
CA HIS A 47 6.32 -10.09 14.51
C HIS A 47 6.28 -9.74 13.03
N VAL A 48 5.35 -10.37 12.31
CA VAL A 48 5.01 -10.03 10.94
C VAL A 48 3.67 -9.30 10.97
N THR A 49 3.66 -8.07 10.46
CA THR A 49 2.43 -7.33 10.23
C THR A 49 1.99 -7.53 8.79
N ARG A 50 0.72 -7.88 8.62
CA ARG A 50 0.01 -7.89 7.34
C ARG A 50 -1.02 -6.78 7.37
N ALA A 51 -0.93 -5.87 6.42
CA ALA A 51 -1.93 -4.85 6.21
C ALA A 51 -2.56 -5.00 4.81
N THR A 52 -3.86 -4.82 4.73
CA THR A 52 -4.63 -4.76 3.48
C THR A 52 -5.48 -3.50 3.47
N LEU A 53 -5.45 -2.76 2.37
CA LEU A 53 -6.23 -1.55 2.16
C LEU A 53 -6.92 -1.66 0.81
N THR A 54 -8.23 -1.48 0.77
CA THR A 54 -8.97 -1.29 -0.47
C THR A 54 -9.29 0.19 -0.65
N LEU A 55 -9.11 0.67 -1.87
CA LEU A 55 -9.37 2.04 -2.29
C LEU A 55 -10.48 2.01 -3.34
N LYS A 56 -11.45 2.89 -3.12
CA LYS A 56 -12.63 3.03 -3.95
C LYS A 56 -12.67 4.42 -4.57
N VAL A 57 -13.31 4.49 -5.72
CA VAL A 57 -13.61 5.74 -6.40
C VAL A 57 -15.12 5.80 -6.60
N LEU A 58 -15.68 6.99 -6.44
CA LEU A 58 -17.07 7.22 -6.80
C LEU A 58 -17.14 7.30 -8.32
N ASP A 59 -17.80 6.34 -8.95
CA ASP A 59 -18.11 6.41 -10.37
C ASP A 59 -19.30 7.35 -10.57
N GLU A 60 -19.05 8.56 -11.06
CA GLU A 60 -20.08 9.58 -11.28
C GLU A 60 -21.20 9.10 -12.23
N ALA A 61 -20.89 8.19 -13.15
CA ALA A 61 -21.86 7.67 -14.12
C ALA A 61 -22.87 6.71 -13.48
N SER A 62 -22.44 5.92 -12.48
CA SER A 62 -23.28 4.91 -11.83
C SER A 62 -23.67 5.27 -10.40
N LYS A 63 -23.12 6.34 -9.83
CA LYS A 63 -23.20 6.71 -8.40
C LYS A 63 -22.85 5.55 -7.46
N THR A 64 -22.05 4.59 -7.94
CA THR A 64 -21.59 3.44 -7.14
C THR A 64 -20.12 3.60 -6.82
N GLU A 65 -19.75 3.18 -5.61
CA GLU A 65 -18.35 3.06 -5.24
C GLU A 65 -17.78 1.82 -5.91
N LYS A 66 -16.76 2.00 -6.76
CA LYS A 66 -16.03 0.89 -7.35
C LYS A 66 -14.65 0.81 -6.73
N GLU A 67 -14.28 -0.39 -6.31
CA GLU A 67 -12.92 -0.69 -5.91
C GLU A 67 -12.02 -0.60 -7.14
N PHE A 68 -10.96 0.22 -7.05
CA PHE A 68 -10.02 0.41 -8.15
C PHE A 68 -8.59 0.05 -7.75
N CYS A 69 -8.28 -0.02 -6.45
CA CYS A 69 -6.94 -0.32 -6.00
C CYS A 69 -6.98 -1.12 -4.69
N GLN A 70 -6.18 -2.17 -4.65
CA GLN A 70 -5.95 -2.98 -3.46
C GLN A 70 -4.46 -2.93 -3.13
N VAL A 71 -4.16 -2.63 -1.87
CA VAL A 71 -2.79 -2.56 -1.37
C VAL A 71 -2.61 -3.65 -0.33
N HIS A 72 -1.53 -4.40 -0.48
CA HIS A 72 -1.07 -5.37 0.51
C HIS A 72 0.33 -4.98 0.97
N VAL A 73 0.47 -4.86 2.29
CA VAL A 73 1.76 -4.67 2.97
C VAL A 73 2.01 -5.90 3.83
N VAL A 74 3.18 -6.52 3.69
CA VAL A 74 3.60 -7.63 4.55
C VAL A 74 5.06 -7.43 4.91
N GLY A 75 5.36 -7.35 6.19
CA GLY A 75 6.73 -7.12 6.64
C GLY A 75 6.91 -7.28 8.13
N SER A 76 8.16 -7.14 8.56
CA SER A 76 8.51 -7.05 9.97
C SER A 76 9.34 -5.78 10.20
N ALA A 77 9.24 -5.20 11.39
CA ALA A 77 9.96 -3.96 11.72
C ALA A 77 11.50 -4.11 11.67
N LYS A 78 12.02 -5.33 11.78
CA LYS A 78 13.47 -5.63 11.77
C LYS A 78 13.95 -6.25 10.45
N GLY A 79 13.13 -6.24 9.40
CA GLY A 79 13.42 -6.93 8.15
C GLY A 79 12.94 -6.17 6.92
N ASP A 80 12.55 -6.95 5.91
CA ASP A 80 12.00 -6.41 4.68
C ASP A 80 10.48 -6.25 4.81
N THR A 81 10.00 -5.11 4.33
CA THR A 81 8.58 -4.84 4.15
C THR A 81 8.26 -4.85 2.66
N LYS A 82 7.41 -5.79 2.28
CA LYS A 82 6.96 -5.98 0.91
C LYS A 82 5.64 -5.24 0.70
N LEU A 83 5.59 -4.47 -0.37
CA LEU A 83 4.43 -3.73 -0.82
C LEU A 83 3.98 -4.30 -2.17
N MET A 84 2.69 -4.61 -2.27
CA MET A 84 2.02 -4.98 -3.49
C MET A 84 0.81 -4.09 -3.68
N ILE A 85 0.69 -3.47 -4.84
CA ILE A 85 -0.41 -2.59 -5.20
C ILE A 85 -1.02 -3.14 -6.48
N ASP A 86 -2.27 -3.55 -6.41
CA ASP A 86 -3.07 -4.03 -7.53
C ASP A 86 -4.05 -2.94 -7.93
N VAL A 87 -3.92 -2.39 -9.14
CA VAL A 87 -4.72 -1.27 -9.64
C VAL A 87 -5.51 -1.68 -10.88
N ASP A 88 -6.81 -1.42 -10.87
CA ASP A 88 -7.64 -1.43 -12.07
C ASP A 88 -7.51 -0.07 -12.80
N GLU A 89 -6.71 -0.05 -13.85
CA GLU A 89 -6.44 1.13 -14.68
C GLU A 89 -7.69 1.64 -15.42
N ARG A 90 -8.74 0.82 -15.53
CA ARG A 90 -10.01 1.24 -16.15
C ARG A 90 -10.78 2.22 -15.27
N LEU A 91 -10.55 2.14 -13.96
CA LEU A 91 -11.28 2.91 -12.95
C LEU A 91 -10.42 4.03 -12.34
N PHE A 92 -9.11 4.01 -12.57
CA PHE A 92 -8.20 4.97 -11.95
C PHE A 92 -7.71 6.06 -12.93
N PRO A 93 -7.87 7.35 -12.62
CA PRO A 93 -7.39 8.42 -13.49
C PRO A 93 -5.87 8.34 -13.68
N GLN A 94 -5.42 8.29 -14.94
CA GLN A 94 -4.00 8.17 -15.29
C GLN A 94 -3.04 9.20 -14.64
N PRO A 95 -3.41 10.46 -14.33
CA PRO A 95 -2.47 11.37 -13.66
C PRO A 95 -2.30 11.10 -12.15
N LYS A 96 -3.23 10.40 -11.50
CA LYS A 96 -3.22 10.20 -10.04
C LYS A 96 -2.26 9.08 -9.61
N LEU A 97 -2.04 8.08 -10.47
CA LEU A 97 -1.15 6.95 -10.17
C LEU A 97 0.31 7.34 -10.11
N PRO A 98 0.86 8.05 -11.11
CA PRO A 98 2.23 8.54 -11.04
C PRO A 98 2.42 9.50 -9.86
N ALA A 99 1.43 10.33 -9.54
CA ALA A 99 1.49 11.23 -8.39
C ALA A 99 1.54 10.46 -7.05
N PHE A 100 0.69 9.44 -6.89
CA PHE A 100 0.68 8.57 -5.71
C PHE A 100 2.00 7.79 -5.56
N LEU A 101 2.51 7.21 -6.65
CA LEU A 101 3.78 6.49 -6.63
C LEU A 101 4.97 7.44 -6.42
N GLY A 102 4.90 8.67 -6.91
CA GLY A 102 5.90 9.70 -6.68
C GLY A 102 5.95 10.15 -5.22
N ASP A 103 4.80 10.31 -4.56
CA ASP A 103 4.74 10.57 -3.11
C ASP A 103 5.40 9.42 -2.33
N LEU A 104 5.14 8.16 -2.70
CA LEU A 104 5.78 6.99 -2.08
C LEU A 104 7.29 6.92 -2.34
N ASP A 105 7.74 7.18 -3.57
CA ASP A 105 9.17 7.16 -3.92
C ASP A 105 9.93 8.30 -3.23
N PHE A 106 9.29 9.46 -3.06
CA PHE A 106 9.86 10.57 -2.31
C PHE A 106 10.12 10.23 -0.84
N VAL A 107 9.19 9.53 -0.17
CA VAL A 107 9.31 9.18 1.26
C VAL A 107 10.13 7.91 1.48
N PHE A 108 9.92 6.87 0.67
CA PHE A 108 10.48 5.54 0.91
C PHE A 108 11.53 5.10 -0.12
N GLY A 109 11.78 5.89 -1.18
CA GLY A 109 12.67 5.49 -2.28
C GLY A 109 14.12 5.22 -1.84
N THR A 110 14.59 5.82 -0.75
CA THR A 110 15.92 5.54 -0.16
C THR A 110 15.99 4.16 0.53
N TYR A 111 14.85 3.62 0.94
CA TYR A 111 14.73 2.32 1.59
C TYR A 111 14.38 1.21 0.60
N GLU A 112 14.01 1.57 -0.64
CA GLU A 112 13.65 0.61 -1.67
C GLU A 112 14.87 -0.22 -2.07
N VAL A 113 14.74 -1.54 -1.95
CA VAL A 113 15.73 -2.49 -2.46
C VAL A 113 15.53 -2.59 -3.96
N LYS A 114 16.27 -1.76 -4.70
CA LYS A 114 16.40 -1.89 -6.15
C LYS A 114 17.28 -3.12 -6.41
N GLY A 115 16.76 -4.09 -7.16
CA GLY A 115 17.52 -5.28 -7.52
C GLY A 115 18.84 -4.93 -8.22
N PRO A 116 19.83 -5.84 -8.25
CA PRO A 116 21.08 -5.65 -8.98
C PRO A 116 20.87 -5.45 -10.48
#